data_AF-D2S992-F1
#
_entry.id   AF-D2S992-F1
#
_cell.length_a   1.000
_cell.length_b   1.000
_cell.length_c   1.000
_cell.angle_alpha   90.00
_cell.angle_beta   90.00
_cell.angle_gamma   90.00
#
_symmetry.space_group_name_H-M   'P 1'
#
loop_
_entity.id
_entity.type
_entity.pdbx_description
1 polymer ?
#
loop_
_entity_poly.entity_id
_entity_poly.type
_entity_poly.pdbx_seq_one_letter_code
_entity_poly.pdbx_strand_id
1 'polypeptide(L)'
;MGTASGWPQRWVSAAAAAGPAEVLVGFCGAGIVLPAVAAAVGVRRVVRLDAVLPTGTWPDPVRELTAPLVRDGRIADWTTWWGPDVMEEDPLLPTPRRLGAVPWRGPDVAVPVPDRWPDDEVRYVHLSPAYAAEAAAARARGWTVVGDGAGEHLDVADDPARVTDLIG
;
A
#
# COMPACT_ATOMS: atom_id res chain seq x y z
N MET A 1 -11.06 21.28 11.48
CA MET A 1 -11.07 20.93 10.05
C MET A 1 -9.65 20.63 9.61
N GLY A 2 -9.17 19.40 9.83
CA GLY A 2 -7.81 19.01 9.46
C GLY A 2 -7.85 18.30 8.11
N THR A 3 -7.56 19.00 7.03
CA THR A 3 -7.45 18.38 5.71
C THR A 3 -6.26 17.43 5.67
N ALA A 4 -6.36 16.44 4.80
CA ALA A 4 -5.34 15.48 4.43
C ALA A 4 -4.05 16.06 3.84
N SER A 5 -3.97 17.38 3.69
CA SER A 5 -2.93 18.08 2.97
C SER A 5 -1.53 17.63 3.40
N GLY A 6 -0.69 17.34 2.41
CA GLY A 6 0.71 17.02 2.59
C GLY A 6 1.01 15.61 3.10
N TRP A 7 0.05 14.68 3.17
CA TRP A 7 0.35 13.30 3.60
C TRP A 7 1.39 12.60 2.70
N PRO A 8 1.38 12.73 1.36
CA PRO A 8 2.40 12.08 0.54
C PRO A 8 3.78 12.62 0.87
N GLN A 9 3.91 13.94 1.02
CA GLN A 9 5.16 14.60 1.37
C GLN A 9 5.69 14.16 2.74
N ARG A 10 4.81 14.00 3.74
CA ARG A 10 5.25 13.51 5.07
C ARG A 10 5.83 12.10 5.01
N TRP A 11 5.25 11.20 4.20
CA TRP A 11 5.77 9.86 4.01
C TRP A 11 7.12 9.87 3.29
N VAL A 12 7.22 10.64 2.21
CA VAL A 12 8.46 10.79 1.44
C VAL A 12 9.58 11.39 2.30
N SER A 13 9.30 12.45 3.07
CA SER A 13 10.28 13.06 3.97
C SER A 13 10.71 12.13 5.09
N ALA A 14 9.78 11.34 5.67
CA ALA A 14 10.11 10.36 6.68
C ALA A 14 11.03 9.25 6.14
N ALA A 15 10.74 8.74 4.93
CA ALA A 15 11.59 7.76 4.26
C ALA A 15 12.97 8.33 3.94
N ALA A 16 13.05 9.55 3.39
CA ALA A 16 14.31 10.22 3.10
C ALA A 16 15.17 10.43 4.37
N ALA A 17 14.53 10.75 5.50
CA ALA A 17 15.22 10.92 6.78
C ALA A 17 15.79 9.60 7.35
N ALA A 18 15.25 8.44 6.95
CA ALA A 18 15.79 7.14 7.31
C ALA A 18 17.09 6.80 6.54
N GLY A 19 17.39 7.53 5.47
CA GLY A 19 18.58 7.34 4.64
C GLY A 19 18.36 6.43 3.45
N PRO A 20 19.43 6.12 2.68
CA PRO A 20 19.34 5.28 1.50
C PRO A 20 18.98 3.84 1.84
N ALA A 21 18.27 3.17 0.92
CA ALA A 21 17.89 1.77 1.03
C ALA A 21 18.29 1.00 -0.24
N GLU A 22 18.69 -0.26 -0.10
CA GLU A 22 18.98 -1.10 -1.26
C GLU A 22 17.69 -1.54 -1.98
N VAL A 23 16.71 -1.96 -1.18
CA VAL A 23 15.40 -2.45 -1.65
C VAL A 23 14.29 -1.64 -0.99
N LEU A 24 13.34 -1.17 -1.81
CA LEU A 24 12.10 -0.56 -1.33
C LEU A 24 10.93 -1.49 -1.63
N VAL A 25 10.22 -1.93 -0.58
CA VAL A 25 9.02 -2.76 -0.70
C VAL A 25 7.78 -1.92 -0.39
N GLY A 26 6.77 -1.96 -1.25
CA GLY A 26 5.47 -1.35 -0.97
C GLY A 26 4.35 -2.38 -1.13
N PHE A 27 3.48 -2.43 -0.13
CA PHE A 27 2.36 -3.36 -0.03
C PHE A 27 1.02 -2.63 -0.18
N CYS A 28 0.04 -3.25 -0.85
CA CYS A 28 -1.33 -2.75 -0.93
C CYS A 28 -1.38 -1.29 -1.46
N GLY A 29 -2.09 -0.41 -0.75
CA GLY A 29 -2.23 1.01 -1.08
C GLY A 29 -0.92 1.80 -1.05
N ALA A 30 0.13 1.32 -0.36
CA ALA A 30 1.43 2.00 -0.34
C ALA A 30 2.07 2.09 -1.74
N GLY A 31 1.63 1.24 -2.68
CA GLY A 31 2.08 1.25 -4.07
C GLY A 31 1.92 2.60 -4.79
N ILE A 32 1.00 3.45 -4.33
CA ILE A 32 0.72 4.76 -4.92
C ILE A 32 1.86 5.76 -4.70
N VAL A 33 2.57 5.68 -3.57
CA VAL A 33 3.63 6.64 -3.20
C VAL A 33 5.04 6.11 -3.46
N LEU A 34 5.16 4.83 -3.82
CA LEU A 34 6.44 4.15 -4.09
C LEU A 34 7.38 4.94 -5.03
N PRO A 35 6.95 5.52 -6.17
CA PRO A 35 7.85 6.27 -7.04
C PRO A 35 8.50 7.48 -6.35
N ALA A 36 7.71 8.23 -5.58
CA ALA A 36 8.20 9.41 -4.86
C ALA A 36 9.16 9.02 -3.73
N VAL A 37 8.88 7.91 -3.04
CA VAL A 37 9.79 7.36 -2.02
C VAL A 37 11.09 6.88 -2.67
N ALA A 38 11.00 6.06 -3.73
CA ALA A 38 12.14 5.52 -4.46
C ALA A 38 13.09 6.61 -4.96
N ALA A 39 12.54 7.68 -5.53
CA ALA A 39 13.31 8.85 -5.96
C ALA A 39 13.99 9.58 -4.79
N ALA A 40 13.34 9.67 -3.63
CA ALA A 40 13.86 10.40 -2.48
C ALA A 40 14.94 9.63 -1.71
N VAL A 41 14.85 8.30 -1.63
CA VAL A 41 15.84 7.48 -0.91
C VAL A 41 16.96 6.94 -1.81
N GLY A 42 16.79 6.96 -3.14
CA GLY A 42 17.79 6.45 -4.09
C GLY A 42 18.00 4.95 -3.98
N VAL A 43 16.95 4.17 -4.27
CA VAL A 43 17.00 2.69 -4.20
C VAL A 43 17.56 2.04 -5.46
N ARG A 44 18.10 0.82 -5.30
CA ARG A 44 18.50 -0.04 -6.42
C ARG A 44 17.34 -0.87 -6.97
N ARG A 45 16.49 -1.41 -6.08
CA ARG A 45 15.38 -2.29 -6.45
C ARG A 45 14.07 -1.80 -5.84
N VAL A 46 12.99 -1.88 -6.60
CA VAL A 46 11.62 -1.65 -6.10
C VAL A 46 10.82 -2.94 -6.19
N VAL A 47 10.21 -3.33 -5.07
CA VAL A 47 9.31 -4.48 -4.99
C VAL A 47 7.90 -4.00 -4.68
N ARG A 48 6.97 -4.32 -5.57
CA ARG A 48 5.54 -4.07 -5.43
C ARG A 48 4.87 -5.38 -5.02
N LEU A 49 4.49 -5.50 -3.76
CA LEU A 49 3.82 -6.68 -3.22
C LEU A 49 2.31 -6.42 -3.22
N ASP A 50 1.56 -7.05 -4.13
CA ASP A 50 0.10 -6.83 -4.28
C ASP A 50 -0.27 -5.36 -4.09
N ALA A 51 0.38 -4.50 -4.87
CA ALA A 51 0.39 -3.06 -4.65
C ALA A 51 -0.23 -2.32 -5.83
N VAL A 52 -0.99 -1.27 -5.52
CA VAL A 52 -1.60 -0.39 -6.54
C VAL A 52 -0.54 0.31 -7.38
N LEU A 53 -0.79 0.48 -8.67
CA LEU A 53 0.10 1.22 -9.55
C LEU A 53 -0.04 2.74 -9.37
N PRO A 54 1.03 3.53 -9.62
CA PRO A 54 1.01 4.96 -9.35
C PRO A 54 0.30 5.70 -10.47
N THR A 55 -0.95 6.09 -10.22
CA THR A 55 -1.79 6.87 -11.16
C THR A 55 -1.91 8.35 -10.75
N GLY A 56 -1.25 8.75 -9.65
CA GLY A 56 -1.29 10.10 -9.10
C GLY A 56 -2.53 10.44 -8.26
N THR A 57 -3.53 9.56 -8.25
CA THR A 57 -4.72 9.67 -7.41
C THR A 57 -5.17 8.28 -6.95
N TRP A 58 -5.92 8.19 -5.86
CA TRP A 58 -6.45 6.90 -5.42
C TRP A 58 -7.42 6.31 -6.46
N PRO A 59 -7.38 4.98 -6.72
CA PRO A 59 -8.33 4.32 -7.59
C PRO A 59 -9.77 4.53 -7.15
N ASP A 60 -10.69 4.68 -8.11
CA ASP A 60 -12.12 4.90 -7.84
C ASP A 60 -12.74 3.83 -6.91
N PRO A 61 -12.44 2.52 -7.05
CA PRO A 61 -12.98 1.52 -6.13
C PRO A 61 -12.60 1.76 -4.66
N VAL A 62 -11.39 2.26 -4.40
CA VAL A 62 -10.96 2.60 -3.03
C VAL A 62 -11.73 3.81 -2.52
N ARG A 63 -11.98 4.80 -3.38
CA ARG A 63 -12.79 5.99 -3.04
C ARG A 63 -14.23 5.58 -2.72
N GLU A 64 -14.82 4.73 -3.55
CA GLU A 64 -16.19 4.24 -3.41
C GLU A 64 -16.36 3.39 -2.14
N LEU A 65 -15.43 2.47 -1.86
CA LEU A 65 -15.46 1.64 -0.65
C LEU A 65 -15.34 2.48 0.62
N THR A 66 -14.53 3.54 0.58
CA THR A 66 -14.22 4.33 1.78
C THR A 66 -15.18 5.48 2.02
N ALA A 67 -15.86 5.99 0.98
CA ALA A 67 -16.81 7.09 1.11
C ALA A 67 -17.89 6.88 2.18
N PRO A 68 -18.55 5.70 2.29
CA PRO A 68 -19.54 5.43 3.33
C PRO A 68 -18.97 5.38 4.75
N LEU A 69 -17.65 5.15 4.88
CA LEU A 69 -16.95 5.05 6.15
C LEU A 69 -16.52 6.41 6.68
N VAL A 70 -16.61 7.48 5.88
CA VAL A 70 -16.19 8.83 6.28
C VAL A 70 -17.26 9.51 7.14
N ARG A 71 -16.89 9.88 8.38
CA ARG A 71 -17.64 10.74 9.29
C ARG A 71 -16.77 11.89 9.77
N ASP A 72 -17.30 13.12 9.71
CA ASP A 72 -16.59 14.34 10.14
C ASP A 72 -15.19 14.52 9.50
N GLY A 73 -15.06 14.13 8.23
CA GLY A 73 -13.79 14.21 7.48
C GLY A 73 -12.72 13.21 7.93
N ARG A 74 -13.13 12.12 8.57
CA ARG A 74 -12.29 10.99 8.96
C ARG A 74 -13.00 9.70 8.60
N ILE A 75 -12.29 8.67 8.19
CA ILE A 75 -12.86 7.32 8.25
C ILE A 75 -13.16 6.96 9.70
N ALA A 76 -14.28 6.28 9.90
CA ALA A 76 -14.64 5.65 11.16
C ALA A 76 -13.52 4.73 11.62
N ASP A 77 -13.33 4.60 12.93
CA ASP A 77 -12.33 3.70 13.49
C ASP A 77 -12.42 2.32 12.82
N TRP A 78 -11.29 1.76 12.38
CA TRP A 78 -11.28 0.50 11.65
C TRP A 78 -11.93 -0.63 12.46
N THR A 79 -11.85 -0.57 13.80
CA THR A 79 -12.52 -1.49 14.71
C THR A 79 -14.05 -1.46 14.63
N THR A 80 -14.61 -0.41 14.02
CA THR A 80 -16.06 -0.24 13.80
C THR A 80 -16.51 -0.63 12.40
N TRP A 81 -15.59 -1.09 11.54
CA TRP A 81 -15.91 -1.53 10.18
C TRP A 81 -16.52 -2.92 10.15
N TRP A 82 -16.31 -3.69 11.21
CA TRP A 82 -16.71 -5.09 11.35
C TRP A 82 -17.78 -5.21 12.43
N GLY A 83 -18.56 -6.30 12.38
CA GLY A 83 -19.51 -6.62 13.45
C GLY A 83 -18.78 -6.90 14.78
N PRO A 84 -19.47 -6.74 15.93
CA PRO A 84 -18.87 -6.96 17.26
C PRO A 84 -18.24 -8.35 17.39
N ASP A 85 -18.86 -9.36 16.78
CA ASP A 85 -18.42 -10.76 16.82
C ASP A 85 -16.99 -10.95 16.25
N VAL A 86 -16.60 -10.19 15.23
CA VAL A 86 -15.26 -10.30 14.62
C VAL A 86 -14.16 -9.76 15.55
N MET A 87 -14.47 -8.74 16.35
CA MET A 87 -13.50 -8.11 17.26
C MET A 87 -13.38 -8.83 18.60
N GLU A 88 -14.40 -9.59 18.99
CA GLU A 88 -14.44 -10.33 20.27
C GLU A 88 -13.87 -11.75 20.15
N GLU A 89 -13.94 -12.38 18.96
CA GLU A 89 -13.59 -13.79 18.79
C GLU A 89 -12.14 -14.05 18.33
N ASP A 90 -11.41 -13.05 17.83
CA ASP A 90 -10.06 -13.26 17.26
C ASP A 90 -8.92 -12.81 18.21
N PRO A 91 -8.17 -13.75 18.82
CA PRO A 91 -7.05 -13.46 19.73
C PRO A 91 -5.81 -12.87 19.04
N LEU A 92 -5.77 -12.81 17.70
CA LEU A 92 -4.69 -12.21 16.92
C LEU A 92 -4.87 -10.69 16.76
N LEU A 93 -6.04 -10.14 17.10
CA LEU A 93 -6.29 -8.71 17.01
C LEU A 93 -5.53 -7.94 18.10
N PRO A 94 -4.77 -6.88 17.74
CA PRO A 94 -4.10 -6.04 18.73
C PRO A 94 -5.11 -5.45 19.72
N THR A 95 -4.71 -5.30 20.99
CA THR A 95 -5.59 -4.69 22.02
C THR A 95 -6.12 -3.33 21.53
N PRO A 96 -7.42 -2.99 21.71
CA PRO A 96 -8.06 -1.80 21.13
C PRO A 96 -7.32 -0.47 21.37
N ARG A 97 -6.54 -0.36 22.45
CA ARG A 97 -5.70 0.82 22.74
C ARG A 97 -4.59 1.09 21.72
N ARG A 98 -4.19 0.11 20.90
CA ARG A 98 -3.15 0.25 19.85
C ARG A 98 -3.71 0.60 18.48
N LEU A 99 -5.03 0.72 18.36
CA LEU A 99 -5.77 0.70 17.10
C LEU A 99 -6.67 1.93 16.90
N GLY A 100 -6.53 2.95 17.74
CA GLY A 100 -7.43 4.11 17.71
C GLY A 100 -7.49 4.79 16.34
N ALA A 101 -8.67 5.30 16.00
CA ALA A 101 -9.02 5.97 14.76
C ALA A 101 -7.84 6.70 14.08
N VAL A 102 -7.19 6.01 13.14
CA VAL A 102 -6.16 6.62 12.30
C VAL A 102 -6.88 7.57 11.37
N PRO A 103 -6.40 8.80 11.20
CA PRO A 103 -7.04 9.69 10.26
C PRO A 103 -6.94 9.13 8.83
N TRP A 104 -8.04 8.68 8.25
CA TRP A 104 -8.11 8.53 6.81
C TRP A 104 -8.16 9.89 6.17
N ARG A 105 -7.17 10.09 5.32
CA ARG A 105 -6.80 11.38 4.79
C ARG A 105 -6.26 11.17 3.37
N GLY A 106 -6.88 10.25 2.61
CA GLY A 106 -6.29 9.70 1.40
C GLY A 106 -6.86 10.24 0.08
N PRO A 107 -8.18 10.11 -0.16
CA PRO A 107 -8.67 9.98 -1.53
C PRO A 107 -8.43 11.23 -2.36
N ASP A 108 -8.71 12.42 -1.83
CA ASP A 108 -8.69 13.66 -2.64
C ASP A 108 -7.33 14.36 -2.74
N VAL A 109 -6.28 13.79 -2.14
CA VAL A 109 -4.94 14.37 -2.22
C VAL A 109 -4.20 13.73 -3.38
N ALA A 110 -3.79 14.55 -4.35
CA ALA A 110 -2.90 14.12 -5.43
C ALA A 110 -1.60 13.57 -4.84
N VAL A 111 -1.19 12.40 -5.32
CA VAL A 111 0.07 11.75 -4.95
C VAL A 111 1.10 12.06 -6.03
N PRO A 112 2.23 12.70 -5.69
CA PRO A 112 3.27 12.97 -6.68
C PRO A 112 3.78 11.68 -7.32
N VAL A 113 3.77 11.65 -8.65
CA VAL A 113 4.47 10.63 -9.46
C VAL A 113 5.61 11.37 -10.16
N PRO A 114 6.86 11.22 -9.72
CA PRO A 114 7.99 11.86 -10.37
C PRO A 114 8.13 11.40 -11.84
N ASP A 115 8.54 12.30 -12.72
CA ASP A 115 8.85 11.96 -14.13
C ASP A 115 9.96 10.92 -14.25
N ARG A 116 10.83 10.83 -13.23
CA ARG A 116 11.91 9.85 -13.13
C ARG A 116 12.00 9.31 -11.71
N TRP A 117 12.11 8.01 -11.60
CA TRP A 117 12.40 7.27 -10.37
C TRP A 117 13.13 5.98 -10.75
N PRO A 118 13.85 5.32 -9.83
CA PRO A 118 14.51 4.04 -10.11
C PRO A 118 13.48 2.98 -10.53
N ASP A 119 13.35 2.76 -11.84
CA ASP A 119 12.38 1.86 -12.46
C ASP A 119 13.05 0.78 -13.35
N ASP A 120 14.38 0.67 -13.27
CA ASP A 120 15.21 -0.30 -13.98
C ASP A 120 15.11 -1.71 -13.36
N GLU A 121 15.02 -1.80 -12.02
CA GLU A 121 14.89 -3.07 -11.31
C GLU A 121 13.57 -3.14 -10.50
N VAL A 122 12.45 -3.24 -11.22
CA VAL A 122 11.11 -3.37 -10.63
C VAL A 122 10.62 -4.82 -10.66
N ARG A 123 10.24 -5.33 -9.49
CA ARG A 123 9.56 -6.61 -9.31
C ARG A 123 8.14 -6.39 -8.81
N TYR A 124 7.18 -7.08 -9.41
CA TYR A 124 5.81 -7.19 -8.93
C TYR A 124 5.60 -8.61 -8.38
N VAL A 125 5.20 -8.71 -7.11
CA VAL A 125 4.81 -9.98 -6.47
C VAL A 125 3.28 -10.01 -6.45
N HIS A 126 2.70 -10.91 -7.23
CA HIS A 126 1.26 -11.12 -7.40
C HIS A 126 0.81 -12.28 -6.51
N LEU A 127 0.29 -11.96 -5.33
CA LEU A 127 -0.20 -12.91 -4.33
C LEU A 127 -1.64 -13.31 -4.62
N SER A 128 -2.52 -12.34 -4.86
CA SER A 128 -3.97 -12.56 -4.84
C SER A 128 -4.71 -12.16 -6.12
N PRO A 129 -5.90 -12.74 -6.39
CA PRO A 129 -6.69 -12.41 -7.57
C PRO A 129 -7.09 -10.94 -7.65
N ALA A 130 -7.20 -10.25 -6.50
CA ALA A 130 -7.62 -8.85 -6.43
C ALA A 130 -6.66 -7.89 -7.16
N TYR A 131 -5.40 -8.29 -7.34
CA TYR A 131 -4.35 -7.50 -7.99
C TYR A 131 -3.97 -7.99 -9.39
N ALA A 132 -4.82 -8.83 -10.01
CA ALA A 132 -4.56 -9.38 -11.34
C ALA A 132 -4.39 -8.30 -12.43
N ALA A 133 -5.13 -7.20 -12.32
CA ALA A 133 -5.04 -6.08 -13.26
C ALA A 133 -3.69 -5.35 -13.14
N GLU A 134 -3.25 -5.07 -11.91
CA GLU A 134 -1.95 -4.48 -11.62
C GLU A 134 -0.81 -5.38 -12.07
N ALA A 135 -0.90 -6.70 -11.83
CA ALA A 135 0.08 -7.67 -12.27
C ALA A 135 0.15 -7.75 -13.81
N ALA A 136 -0.99 -7.74 -14.51
CA ALA A 136 -1.01 -7.68 -15.97
C ALA A 136 -0.39 -6.38 -16.50
N ALA A 137 -0.70 -5.25 -15.87
CA ALA A 137 -0.16 -3.96 -16.25
C ALA A 137 1.34 -3.84 -15.93
N ALA A 138 1.84 -4.51 -14.88
CA ALA A 138 3.28 -4.65 -14.61
C ALA A 138 3.99 -5.45 -15.71
N ARG A 139 3.40 -6.58 -16.14
CA ARG A 139 3.93 -7.36 -17.29
C ARG A 139 3.98 -6.53 -18.56
N ALA A 140 2.94 -5.74 -18.85
CA ALA A 140 2.89 -4.87 -20.03
C ALA A 140 3.98 -3.78 -20.03
N ARG A 141 4.48 -3.40 -18.85
CA ARG A 141 5.64 -2.48 -18.69
C ARG A 141 6.99 -3.17 -18.81
N GLY A 142 7.02 -4.49 -18.97
CA GLY A 142 8.25 -5.29 -19.00
C GLY A 142 8.85 -5.57 -17.62
N TRP A 143 8.12 -5.30 -16.54
CA TRP A 143 8.60 -5.59 -15.19
C TRP A 143 8.60 -7.09 -14.89
N THR A 144 9.49 -7.51 -14.00
CA THR A 144 9.50 -8.89 -13.50
C THR A 144 8.26 -9.12 -12.67
N VAL A 145 7.44 -10.10 -13.02
CA VAL A 145 6.26 -10.48 -12.23
C VAL A 145 6.40 -11.91 -11.75
N VAL A 146 6.30 -12.11 -10.44
CA VAL A 146 6.36 -13.41 -9.77
C VAL A 146 5.10 -13.64 -8.93
N GLY A 147 4.85 -14.90 -8.56
CA GLY A 147 3.57 -15.30 -8.00
C GLY A 147 2.51 -15.51 -9.09
N ASP A 148 1.57 -16.41 -8.81
CA ASP A 148 0.50 -16.82 -9.72
C ASP A 148 -0.83 -16.13 -9.43
N GLY A 149 -0.93 -15.40 -8.31
CA GLY A 149 -2.19 -14.79 -7.87
C GLY A 149 -3.19 -15.77 -7.29
N ALA A 150 -2.77 -16.99 -6.93
CA ALA A 150 -3.65 -18.01 -6.37
C ALA A 150 -3.70 -18.03 -4.84
N GLY A 151 -2.96 -17.15 -4.17
CA GLY A 151 -2.97 -16.97 -2.71
C GLY A 151 -3.90 -15.84 -2.27
N GLU A 152 -3.67 -15.36 -1.05
CA GLU A 152 -4.47 -14.31 -0.43
C GLU A 152 -3.65 -13.02 -0.24
N HIS A 153 -4.34 -11.88 -0.23
CA HIS A 153 -3.69 -10.58 -0.09
C HIS A 153 -2.92 -10.47 1.24
N LEU A 154 -3.43 -11.14 2.28
CA LEU A 154 -2.86 -11.17 3.62
C LEU A 154 -1.84 -12.30 3.84
N ASP A 155 -1.46 -13.05 2.79
CA ASP A 155 -0.37 -14.03 2.87
C ASP A 155 0.94 -13.40 3.38
N VAL A 156 1.12 -12.09 3.25
CA VAL A 156 2.25 -11.35 3.86
C VAL A 156 2.32 -11.49 5.38
N ALA A 157 1.17 -11.70 6.05
CA ALA A 157 1.06 -11.92 7.48
C ALA A 157 0.90 -13.42 7.81
N ASP A 158 0.14 -14.16 7.00
CA ASP A 158 -0.21 -15.55 7.26
C ASP A 158 0.91 -16.55 6.88
N ASP A 159 1.68 -16.25 5.82
CA ASP A 159 2.83 -17.03 5.37
C ASP A 159 4.00 -16.12 4.91
N PRO A 160 4.63 -15.39 5.85
CA PRO A 160 5.69 -14.45 5.53
C PRO A 160 6.93 -15.12 4.94
N ALA A 161 7.16 -16.42 5.21
CA ALA A 161 8.29 -17.16 4.66
C ALA A 161 8.14 -17.34 3.15
N ARG A 162 6.99 -17.86 2.70
CA ARG A 162 6.66 -17.97 1.27
C ARG A 162 6.72 -16.60 0.58
N VAL A 163 6.21 -15.55 1.20
CA VAL A 163 6.23 -14.20 0.61
C VAL A 163 7.67 -13.66 0.50
N THR A 164 8.53 -13.93 1.48
CA THR A 164 9.94 -13.53 1.45
C THR A 164 10.68 -14.20 0.28
N ASP A 165 10.41 -15.47 0.00
CA ASP A 165 11.01 -16.19 -1.14
C ASP A 165 10.62 -15.57 -2.49
N LEU A 166 9.41 -15.00 -2.60
CA LEU A 166 8.95 -14.33 -3.82
C LEU A 166 9.60 -12.95 -4.01
N ILE A 167 9.87 -12.23 -2.90
CA ILE A 167 10.53 -10.92 -2.92
C ILE A 167 11.94 -11.03 -3.50
N GLY A 168 12.71 -12.05 -3.05
CA GLY A 168 14.03 -12.39 -3.56
C GLY A 168 15.18 -11.52 -3.09
#